data_AF-A0A914E5L9-F1
#
_entry.id   AF-A0A914E5L9-F1
#
_cell.length_a   1.000
_cell.length_b   1.000
_cell.length_c   1.000
_cell.angle_alpha   90.00
_cell.angle_beta   90.00
_cell.angle_gamma   90.00
#
_symmetry.space_group_name_H-M   'P 1'
#
loop_
_entity.id
_entity.type
_entity.pdbx_description
1 polymer ?
#
loop_
_entity_poly.entity_id
_entity_poly.type
_entity_poly.pdbx_seq_one_letter_code
_entity_poly.pdbx_strand_id
1 'polypeptide(L)'
;MLTEYKPESVVRSLYFGEHEKAETSEQGITSCQPRWCMRSETRLFQKVLECKPAGINKHFNLSRLVNFLSNIHEDEDTDFEMFLSPEDFEVYKSRKEIKEKKGIMIFKPAYAIRPTAEQILEKLGEHYNMENVNKNEALPEEFENDSDFYYSTENLRQPVDLIRTPRRLRESNF
;
A
#
# COMPACT_ATOMS: atom_id res chain seq x y z
N MET A 1 32.45 -33.23 -21.52
CA MET A 1 31.57 -32.35 -22.32
C MET A 1 31.79 -30.94 -21.83
N LEU A 2 32.43 -30.09 -22.63
CA LEU A 2 32.63 -28.68 -22.30
C LEU A 2 31.31 -27.95 -22.55
N THR A 3 30.75 -27.32 -21.53
CA THR A 3 29.55 -26.48 -21.66
C THR A 3 29.91 -25.25 -22.50
N GLU A 4 29.29 -25.11 -23.67
CA GLU A 4 29.47 -23.97 -24.56
C GLU A 4 29.12 -22.67 -23.81
N TYR A 5 30.12 -21.81 -23.65
CA TYR A 5 29.95 -20.49 -23.06
C TYR A 5 29.18 -19.61 -24.04
N LYS A 6 27.92 -19.28 -23.71
CA LYS A 6 27.14 -18.32 -24.49
C LYS A 6 27.48 -16.90 -24.02
N PRO A 7 27.77 -15.97 -24.95
CA PRO A 7 28.08 -14.58 -24.60
C PRO A 7 26.86 -13.91 -23.95
N GLU A 8 27.13 -12.95 -23.06
CA GLU A 8 26.11 -12.26 -22.24
C GLU A 8 25.00 -11.61 -23.09
N SER A 9 25.33 -11.13 -24.29
CA SER A 9 24.37 -10.56 -25.23
C SER A 9 23.29 -11.56 -25.69
N VAL A 10 23.67 -12.83 -25.86
CA VAL A 10 22.75 -13.92 -26.26
C VAL A 10 21.89 -14.36 -25.09
N VAL A 11 22.45 -14.38 -23.87
CA VAL A 11 21.67 -14.62 -22.65
C VAL A 11 20.66 -13.49 -22.45
N ARG A 12 21.08 -12.24 -22.64
CA ARG A 12 20.18 -11.08 -22.51
C ARG A 12 19.04 -11.11 -23.52
N SER A 13 19.30 -11.42 -24.79
CA SER A 13 18.22 -11.49 -25.79
C SER A 13 17.25 -12.65 -25.54
N LEU A 14 17.75 -13.80 -25.08
CA LEU A 14 16.93 -14.97 -24.74
C LEU A 14 15.95 -14.71 -23.57
N TYR A 15 16.35 -13.91 -22.58
CA TYR A 15 15.55 -13.68 -21.38
C TYR A 15 14.81 -12.34 -21.36
N PHE A 16 15.32 -11.31 -22.04
CA PHE A 16 14.80 -9.95 -21.90
C PHE A 16 14.16 -9.36 -23.16
N GLY A 17 14.27 -10.00 -24.34
CA GLY A 17 13.65 -9.51 -25.58
C GLY A 17 14.09 -8.11 -26.00
N GLU A 18 13.83 -7.73 -27.26
CA GLU A 18 14.06 -6.35 -27.72
C GLU A 18 12.96 -5.42 -27.19
N HIS A 19 13.08 -4.99 -25.94
CA HIS A 19 12.28 -3.88 -25.40
C HIS A 19 12.91 -2.53 -25.75
N GLU A 20 13.00 -2.21 -27.03
CA GLU A 20 13.22 -0.83 -27.48
C GLU A 20 12.33 -0.52 -28.70
N LYS A 21 11.09 -0.11 -28.40
CA LYS A 21 10.45 0.96 -29.18
C LYS A 21 9.87 1.96 -28.20
N ALA A 22 10.53 3.11 -28.14
CA ALA A 22 10.01 4.32 -27.54
C ALA A 22 8.66 4.66 -28.19
N GLU A 23 7.58 4.53 -27.44
CA GLU A 23 6.28 5.08 -27.79
C GLU A 23 6.25 6.56 -27.38
N THR A 24 6.84 7.41 -28.21
CA THR A 24 6.46 8.83 -28.26
C THR A 24 5.18 8.90 -29.09
N SER A 25 4.02 8.65 -28.46
CA SER A 25 2.73 8.97 -29.07
C SER A 25 2.07 10.11 -28.30
N GLU A 26 2.17 11.31 -28.87
CA GLU A 26 1.23 12.39 -28.59
C GLU A 26 -0.16 11.92 -29.03
N GLN A 27 -0.99 11.51 -28.06
CA GLN A 27 -2.36 11.08 -28.32
C GLN A 27 -3.31 11.81 -27.39
N GLY A 28 -4.32 12.41 -28.03
CA GLY A 28 -5.30 13.30 -27.44
C GLY A 28 -6.04 12.70 -26.25
N ILE A 29 -6.61 13.61 -25.48
CA ILE A 29 -7.41 13.38 -24.28
C ILE A 29 -8.68 12.60 -24.69
N THR A 30 -8.53 11.30 -24.87
CA THR A 30 -9.59 10.32 -24.69
C THR A 30 -9.63 10.02 -23.20
N SER A 31 -10.81 9.83 -22.62
CA SER A 31 -10.98 9.48 -21.21
C SER A 31 -10.34 8.12 -20.94
N CYS A 32 -9.02 8.12 -20.77
CA CYS A 32 -8.20 6.95 -20.54
C CYS A 32 -8.37 6.60 -19.07
N GLN A 33 -9.17 5.56 -18.82
CA GLN A 33 -9.26 5.00 -17.47
C GLN A 33 -7.84 4.68 -17.00
N PRO A 34 -7.43 5.07 -15.79
CA PRO A 34 -6.09 4.84 -15.30
C PRO A 34 -5.77 3.34 -15.36
N ARG A 35 -4.76 2.95 -16.14
CA ARG A 35 -4.34 1.55 -16.29
C ARG A 35 -3.11 1.25 -15.48
N TRP A 36 -2.94 -0.03 -15.14
CA TRP A 36 -1.68 -0.55 -14.60
C TRP A 36 -0.55 -0.28 -15.59
N CYS A 37 0.54 0.27 -15.08
CA CYS A 37 1.80 0.43 -15.78
C CYS A 37 2.94 -0.20 -14.98
N MET A 38 4.09 -0.39 -15.63
CA MET A 38 5.27 -1.02 -15.03
C MET A 38 5.66 -0.41 -13.68
N ARG A 39 5.58 0.93 -13.54
CA ARG A 39 5.88 1.61 -12.28
C ARG A 39 4.87 1.26 -11.17
N SER A 40 3.58 1.29 -11.47
CA SER A 40 2.54 0.94 -10.50
C SER A 40 2.60 -0.53 -10.07
N GLU A 41 2.90 -1.43 -11.01
CA GLU A 41 3.05 -2.86 -10.72
C GLU A 41 4.29 -3.14 -9.87
N THR A 42 5.44 -2.54 -10.24
CA THR A 42 6.67 -2.66 -9.46
C THR A 42 6.45 -2.22 -8.02
N ARG A 43 5.78 -1.08 -7.83
CA ARG A 43 5.46 -0.56 -6.49
C ARG A 43 4.48 -1.47 -5.74
N LEU A 44 3.47 -2.02 -6.42
CA LEU A 44 2.57 -3.02 -5.82
C LEU A 44 3.37 -4.20 -5.27
N PHE A 45 4.25 -4.79 -6.07
CA PHE A 45 5.03 -5.95 -5.64
C PHE A 45 6.00 -5.64 -4.49
N GLN A 46 6.64 -4.46 -4.49
CA GLN A 46 7.45 -4.00 -3.37
C GLN A 46 6.63 -3.94 -2.08
N LYS A 47 5.44 -3.30 -2.12
CA LYS A 47 4.61 -3.09 -0.93
C LYS A 47 3.84 -4.32 -0.48
N VAL A 48 3.56 -5.27 -1.38
CA VAL A 48 2.90 -6.54 -1.04
C VAL A 48 3.77 -7.38 -0.12
N LEU A 49 5.08 -7.35 -0.31
CA LEU A 49 6.02 -8.04 0.59
C LEU A 49 6.02 -7.43 2.00
N GLU A 50 5.85 -6.10 2.11
CA GLU A 50 5.77 -5.41 3.40
C GLU A 50 4.43 -5.63 4.12
N CYS A 51 3.32 -5.65 3.38
CA CYS A 51 1.98 -5.68 3.97
C CYS A 51 1.38 -7.08 4.07
N LYS A 52 1.69 -8.01 3.17
CA LYS A 52 1.04 -9.35 3.06
C LYS A 52 -0.50 -9.30 3.20
N PRO A 53 -1.25 -9.02 2.12
CA PRO A 53 -2.70 -8.89 2.16
C PRO A 53 -3.44 -10.25 2.16
N ALA A 54 -3.13 -11.10 3.14
CA ALA A 54 -3.73 -12.42 3.33
C ALA A 54 -3.93 -12.74 4.82
N GLY A 55 -4.74 -13.77 5.11
CA GLY A 55 -5.05 -14.20 6.47
C GLY A 55 -5.88 -13.21 7.28
N ILE A 56 -5.74 -13.26 8.62
CA ILE A 56 -6.55 -12.49 9.58
C ILE A 56 -6.47 -10.98 9.32
N ASN A 57 -5.28 -10.47 9.00
CA ASN A 57 -5.04 -9.04 8.78
C ASN A 57 -5.26 -8.59 7.33
N LYS A 58 -5.83 -9.45 6.47
CA LYS A 58 -6.02 -9.18 5.03
C LYS A 58 -6.63 -7.81 4.76
N HIS A 59 -7.73 -7.47 5.44
CA HIS A 59 -8.44 -6.21 5.20
C HIS A 59 -7.61 -4.99 5.59
N PHE A 60 -6.96 -5.04 6.76
CA PHE A 60 -6.09 -3.96 7.23
C PHE A 60 -4.89 -3.75 6.29
N ASN A 61 -4.23 -4.85 5.92
CA ASN A 61 -3.08 -4.84 5.03
C ASN A 61 -3.46 -4.37 3.62
N LEU A 62 -4.65 -4.74 3.13
CA LEU A 62 -5.16 -4.28 1.84
C LEU A 62 -5.49 -2.78 1.86
N SER A 63 -6.11 -2.26 2.92
CA SER A 63 -6.32 -0.82 3.10
C SER A 63 -4.99 -0.05 3.13
N ARG A 64 -3.96 -0.61 3.77
CA ARG A 64 -2.62 -0.03 3.79
C ARG A 64 -1.98 0.00 2.39
N LEU A 65 -2.13 -1.08 1.61
CA LEU A 65 -1.67 -1.12 0.21
C LEU A 65 -2.34 -0.06 -0.66
N VAL A 66 -3.67 0.12 -0.55
CA VAL A 66 -4.39 1.19 -1.26
C VAL A 66 -3.78 2.55 -0.95
N ASN A 67 -3.45 2.82 0.33
CA ASN A 67 -2.80 4.07 0.72
C ASN A 67 -1.41 4.21 0.09
N PHE A 68 -0.55 3.19 0.17
CA PHE A 68 0.81 3.25 -0.40
C PHE A 68 0.87 3.32 -1.93
N LEU A 69 -0.14 2.80 -2.62
CA LEU A 69 -0.26 2.95 -4.08
C LEU A 69 -0.85 4.29 -4.49
N SER A 70 -1.48 5.00 -3.55
CA SER A 70 -2.04 6.32 -3.81
C SER A 70 -1.09 7.45 -3.40
N ASN A 71 -0.16 7.17 -2.49
CA ASN A 71 0.68 8.12 -1.78
C ASN A 71 2.08 7.56 -1.56
N ILE A 72 3.10 8.42 -1.67
CA ILE A 72 4.50 8.09 -1.35
C ILE A 72 4.89 8.92 -0.12
N HIS A 73 5.16 8.26 1.00
CA HIS A 73 5.60 8.93 2.22
C HIS A 73 7.12 9.10 2.19
N GLU A 74 7.60 10.24 2.67
CA GLU A 74 9.01 10.61 2.68
C GLU A 74 9.92 9.67 3.49
N ASP A 75 9.36 8.97 4.48
CA ASP A 75 10.04 8.03 5.36
C ASP A 75 10.02 6.58 4.85
N GLU A 76 9.45 6.33 3.67
CA GLU A 76 9.48 5.02 3.04
C GLU A 76 10.88 4.66 2.52
N ASP A 77 11.26 3.40 2.69
CA ASP A 77 12.43 2.83 2.01
C ASP A 77 12.03 2.42 0.58
N THR A 78 12.13 3.37 -0.35
CA THR A 78 11.77 3.18 -1.76
C THR A 78 12.70 3.95 -2.67
N ASP A 79 12.78 3.52 -3.93
CA ASP A 79 13.44 4.29 -4.98
C ASP A 79 12.56 5.48 -5.41
N PHE A 80 12.77 6.64 -4.77
CA PHE A 80 11.98 7.85 -5.01
C PHE A 80 12.13 8.37 -6.45
N GLU A 81 13.28 8.15 -7.10
CA GLU A 81 13.52 8.61 -8.48
C GLU A 81 12.61 7.90 -9.48
N MET A 82 12.29 6.63 -9.23
CA MET A 82 11.41 5.84 -10.07
C MET A 82 9.93 6.26 -9.99
N PHE A 83 9.50 6.74 -8.81
CA PHE A 83 8.07 6.94 -8.51
C PHE A 83 7.62 8.39 -8.37
N LEU A 84 8.52 9.35 -8.17
CA LEU A 84 8.19 10.78 -8.12
C LEU A 84 8.29 11.43 -9.50
N SER A 85 7.61 12.58 -9.66
CA SER A 85 7.90 13.47 -10.78
C SER A 85 9.26 14.15 -10.55
N PRO A 86 9.92 14.65 -11.61
CA PRO A 86 11.18 15.36 -11.46
C PRO A 86 11.09 16.54 -10.48
N GLU A 87 9.96 17.25 -10.47
CA GLU A 87 9.72 18.39 -9.57
C GLU A 87 9.61 17.95 -8.11
N ASP A 88 8.79 16.92 -7.83
CA ASP A 88 8.62 16.38 -6.49
C ASP A 88 9.91 15.72 -5.96
N PHE A 89 10.73 15.15 -6.86
CA PHE A 89 12.01 14.55 -6.51
C PHE A 89 13.03 15.59 -6.05
N GLU A 90 13.08 16.77 -6.68
CA GLU A 90 13.93 17.87 -6.21
C GLU A 90 13.46 18.43 -4.85
N VAL A 91 12.14 18.47 -4.62
CA VAL A 91 11.59 18.80 -3.28
C VAL A 91 12.01 17.77 -2.25
N TYR A 92 11.95 16.48 -2.56
CA TYR A 92 12.42 15.41 -1.69
C TYR A 92 13.93 15.54 -1.37
N LYS A 93 14.78 15.78 -2.37
CA LYS A 93 16.23 15.98 -2.19
C LYS A 93 16.54 17.14 -1.26
N SER A 94 15.95 18.31 -1.52
CA SER A 94 16.18 19.50 -0.70
C SER A 94 15.73 19.29 0.75
N ARG A 95 14.64 18.55 1.00
CA ARG A 95 14.22 18.18 2.35
C ARG A 95 15.13 17.18 3.03
N LYS A 96 15.76 16.26 2.30
CA LYS A 96 16.66 15.24 2.88
C LYS A 96 17.84 15.87 3.62
N GLU A 97 18.28 17.05 3.21
CA GLU A 97 19.39 17.79 3.81
C GLU A 97 18.99 18.56 5.08
N ILE A 98 17.69 18.77 5.32
CA ILE A 98 17.18 19.49 6.49
C ILE A 98 17.23 18.58 7.72
N LYS A 99 17.96 19.01 8.76
CA LYS A 99 18.12 18.25 10.02
C LYS A 99 16.84 18.18 10.87
N GLU A 100 16.04 19.23 10.88
CA GLU A 100 14.81 19.32 11.68
C GLU A 100 13.58 19.44 10.76
N LYS A 101 12.92 18.31 10.51
CA LYS A 101 11.76 18.24 9.63
C LYS A 101 10.46 18.47 10.40
N LYS A 102 9.59 19.35 9.88
CA LYS A 102 8.22 19.53 10.38
C LYS A 102 7.31 18.45 9.80
N GLY A 103 7.35 17.25 10.37
CA GLY A 103 6.51 16.11 9.97
C GLY A 103 6.95 15.42 8.67
N ILE A 104 6.26 14.31 8.35
CA ILE A 104 6.49 13.49 7.15
C ILE A 104 5.72 14.09 5.97
N MET A 105 6.42 14.34 4.86
CA MET A 105 5.78 14.79 3.63
C MET A 105 5.19 13.60 2.85
N ILE A 106 4.08 13.85 2.15
CA ILE A 106 3.42 12.85 1.32
C ILE A 106 3.38 13.39 -0.11
N PHE A 107 3.91 12.61 -1.04
CA PHE A 107 3.96 12.91 -2.46
C PHE A 107 2.94 12.08 -3.24
N LYS A 108 2.62 12.52 -4.44
CA LYS A 108 1.79 11.76 -5.37
C LYS A 108 2.67 10.94 -6.31
N PRO A 109 2.38 9.64 -6.51
CA PRO A 109 3.13 8.85 -7.46
C PRO A 109 2.92 9.35 -8.89
N ALA A 110 3.98 9.27 -9.70
CA ALA A 110 4.02 9.71 -11.09
C ALA A 110 3.16 8.85 -12.03
N TYR A 111 2.79 7.62 -11.65
CA TYR A 111 1.83 6.82 -12.41
C TYR A 111 0.40 7.31 -12.18
N ALA A 112 -0.50 7.08 -13.15
CA ALA A 112 -1.87 7.61 -13.10
C ALA A 112 -2.83 6.79 -12.23
N ILE A 113 -2.68 5.46 -12.18
CA ILE A 113 -3.63 4.59 -11.49
C ILE A 113 -3.64 4.82 -9.97
N ARG A 114 -4.84 4.85 -9.39
CA ARG A 114 -5.10 4.90 -7.94
C ARG A 114 -6.00 3.70 -7.62
N PRO A 115 -5.41 2.51 -7.48
CA PRO A 115 -6.17 1.27 -7.53
C PRO A 115 -7.02 1.09 -6.27
N THR A 116 -8.23 0.56 -6.46
CA THR A 116 -9.09 0.13 -5.34
C THR A 116 -8.60 -1.20 -4.76
N ALA A 117 -9.12 -1.55 -3.59
CA ALA A 117 -8.84 -2.84 -2.95
C ALA A 117 -9.15 -4.03 -3.88
N GLU A 118 -10.24 -3.96 -4.64
CA GLU A 118 -10.65 -4.98 -5.60
C GLU A 118 -9.66 -5.09 -6.76
N GLN A 119 -9.24 -3.97 -7.35
CA GLN A 119 -8.26 -3.95 -8.43
C GLN A 119 -6.90 -4.51 -7.99
N ILE A 120 -6.51 -4.26 -6.73
CA ILE A 120 -5.29 -4.85 -6.16
C ILE A 120 -5.43 -6.36 -6.03
N LEU A 121 -6.56 -6.86 -5.51
CA LEU A 121 -6.77 -8.29 -5.35
C LEU A 121 -6.84 -9.03 -6.70
N GLU A 122 -7.50 -8.43 -7.69
CA GLU A 122 -7.52 -8.94 -9.07
C GLU A 122 -6.09 -9.04 -9.61
N LYS A 123 -5.32 -7.95 -9.48
CA LYS A 123 -3.93 -7.93 -9.93
C LYS A 123 -3.06 -8.96 -9.21
N LEU A 124 -3.25 -9.13 -7.91
CA LEU A 124 -2.54 -10.17 -7.16
C LEU A 124 -2.96 -11.58 -7.55
N GLY A 125 -4.22 -11.80 -7.94
CA GLY A 125 -4.70 -13.07 -8.46
C GLY A 125 -4.06 -13.47 -9.79
N GLU A 126 -3.68 -12.50 -10.63
CA GLU A 126 -2.94 -12.75 -11.88
C GLU A 126 -1.53 -13.30 -11.63
N HIS A 127 -0.86 -12.80 -10.58
CA HIS A 127 0.55 -13.07 -10.31
C HIS A 127 0.80 -14.12 -9.21
N TYR A 128 -0.15 -14.28 -8.29
CA TYR A 128 -0.06 -15.18 -7.14
C TYR A 128 -1.30 -16.06 -7.07
N ASN A 129 -1.12 -17.31 -6.63
CA ASN A 129 -2.24 -18.18 -6.31
C ASN A 129 -2.86 -17.77 -4.96
N MET A 130 -3.66 -16.69 -4.99
CA MET A 130 -4.28 -16.10 -3.81
C MET A 130 -5.21 -17.06 -3.08
N GLU A 131 -5.83 -18.01 -3.79
CA GLU A 131 -6.64 -19.06 -3.16
C GLU A 131 -5.80 -19.93 -2.22
N ASN A 132 -4.63 -20.40 -2.69
CA ASN A 132 -3.73 -21.21 -1.89
C ASN A 132 -3.13 -20.40 -0.73
N VAL A 133 -2.75 -19.14 -0.98
CA VAL A 133 -2.23 -18.26 0.06
C VAL A 133 -3.26 -18.07 1.18
N ASN A 134 -4.53 -17.80 0.85
CA ASN A 134 -5.56 -17.61 1.85
C ASN A 134 -5.86 -18.90 2.64
N LYS A 135 -5.78 -20.08 2.01
CA LYS A 135 -5.92 -21.36 2.72
C LYS A 135 -4.79 -21.59 3.73
N ASN A 136 -3.56 -21.26 3.37
CA ASN A 136 -2.39 -21.45 4.24
C ASN A 136 -2.32 -20.43 5.38
N GLU A 137 -2.93 -19.26 5.20
CA GLU A 137 -2.96 -18.18 6.20
C GLU A 137 -4.32 -18.11 6.94
N ALA A 138 -5.19 -19.08 6.72
CA ALA A 138 -6.47 -19.16 7.40
C ALA A 138 -6.24 -19.28 8.91
N LEU A 139 -7.18 -18.75 9.69
CA LEU A 139 -7.18 -18.94 11.13
C LEU A 139 -7.27 -20.46 11.40
N PRO A 140 -6.38 -21.05 12.21
CA PRO A 140 -6.50 -22.46 12.55
C PRO A 140 -7.83 -22.73 13.25
N GLU A 141 -8.45 -23.87 12.94
CA GLU A 141 -9.78 -24.27 13.43
C GLU A 141 -9.87 -24.24 14.96
N GLU A 142 -8.74 -24.45 15.65
CA GLU A 142 -8.66 -24.41 17.11
C GLU A 142 -8.93 -23.01 17.71
N PHE A 143 -8.78 -21.95 16.92
CA PHE A 143 -9.10 -20.58 17.31
C PHE A 143 -10.50 -20.13 16.89
N GLU A 144 -11.25 -20.98 16.16
CA GLU A 144 -12.65 -20.71 15.80
C GLU A 144 -13.61 -21.07 16.93
N ASN A 145 -13.19 -21.90 17.90
CA ASN A 145 -14.04 -22.32 19.01
C ASN A 145 -14.24 -21.17 20.02
N ASP A 146 -15.52 -20.92 20.30
CA ASP A 146 -16.05 -19.86 21.14
C ASP A 146 -15.25 -19.68 22.44
N SER A 147 -14.83 -18.45 22.70
CA SER A 147 -14.36 -18.10 24.03
C SER A 147 -15.48 -18.41 25.04
N ASP A 148 -15.21 -19.22 26.06
CA ASP A 148 -16.05 -19.37 27.26
C ASP A 148 -16.13 -18.07 28.09
N PHE A 149 -15.84 -16.92 27.47
CA PHE A 149 -15.89 -15.61 28.08
C PHE A 149 -17.34 -15.12 28.13
N TYR A 150 -18.06 -15.61 29.12
CA TYR A 150 -19.36 -15.08 29.49
C TYR A 150 -19.18 -13.76 30.25
N TYR A 151 -19.77 -12.67 29.76
CA TYR A 151 -19.96 -11.48 30.59
C TYR A 151 -20.90 -11.82 31.73
N SER A 152 -20.44 -11.73 32.98
CA SER A 152 -21.34 -11.77 34.13
C SER A 152 -22.33 -10.62 34.03
N THR A 153 -23.62 -10.96 33.90
CA THR A 153 -24.73 -10.00 33.87
C THR A 153 -24.91 -9.29 35.21
N GLU A 154 -24.22 -9.70 36.28
CA GLU A 154 -24.28 -9.05 37.60
C GLU A 154 -23.62 -7.66 37.62
N ASN A 155 -22.74 -7.35 36.65
CA ASN A 155 -22.07 -6.04 36.57
C ASN A 155 -22.79 -5.01 35.67
N LEU A 156 -23.92 -5.36 35.05
CA LEU A 156 -24.70 -4.46 34.17
C LEU A 156 -25.68 -3.54 34.91
N ARG A 157 -25.65 -3.49 36.26
CA ARG A 157 -26.41 -2.53 37.06
C ARG A 157 -25.51 -1.51 37.71
N GLN A 158 -25.01 -0.55 36.93
CA GLN A 158 -24.81 0.80 37.45
C GLN A 158 -25.61 1.76 36.56
N PRO A 159 -26.61 2.48 37.10
CA PRO A 159 -27.36 3.46 36.33
C PRO A 159 -26.45 4.58 35.82
N VAL A 160 -26.68 4.98 34.57
CA VAL A 160 -25.91 5.96 33.76
C VAL A 160 -26.12 7.42 34.25
N ASP A 161 -26.43 7.63 35.52
CA ASP A 161 -26.86 8.94 36.03
C ASP A 161 -25.74 9.83 36.58
N LEU A 162 -24.47 9.47 36.43
CA LEU A 162 -23.34 10.25 36.97
C LEU A 162 -22.53 11.07 35.94
N ILE A 163 -22.95 11.12 34.67
CA ILE A 163 -22.30 11.99 33.66
C ILE A 163 -23.24 13.14 33.24
N ARG A 164 -23.71 13.90 34.22
CA ARG A 164 -24.19 15.27 33.99
C ARG A 164 -23.57 16.20 35.02
N THR A 165 -22.31 16.56 34.84
CA THR A 165 -21.79 17.78 35.46
C THR A 165 -22.41 18.99 34.76
N PRO A 166 -23.15 19.88 35.47
CA PRO A 166 -23.63 21.10 34.87
C PRO A 166 -22.45 22.02 34.52
N ARG A 167 -22.47 22.59 33.31
CA ARG A 167 -21.61 23.71 32.89
C ARG A 167 -21.74 24.82 33.93
N ARG A 168 -20.68 25.11 34.69
CA ARG A 168 -20.55 26.39 35.39
C ARG A 168 -20.46 27.49 34.34
N LEU A 169 -21.52 28.26 34.19
CA LEU A 169 -21.44 29.58 33.56
C LEU A 169 -20.47 30.41 34.41
N ARG A 170 -19.37 30.86 33.82
CA ARG A 170 -18.56 31.92 34.40
C ARG A 170 -19.40 33.19 34.32
N GLU A 171 -19.98 33.58 35.43
CA GLU A 171 -20.41 34.96 35.63
C GLU A 171 -19.14 35.82 35.68
N SER A 172 -18.92 36.56 34.60
CA SER A 172 -18.01 37.70 34.58
C SER A 172 -18.72 38.89 35.23
N ASN A 173 -18.34 39.23 36.45
CA ASN A 173 -18.66 40.50 37.06
C ASN A 173 -17.35 41.27 37.31
N PHE A 174 -17.26 42.41 36.64
CA PHE A 174 -16.46 43.63 36.89
C PHE A 174 -15.04 43.50 37.43
#